data_AF-A0ABD1CYM9-F1
#
_entry.id   AF-A0ABD1CYM9-F1
#
_cell.length_a   1.000
_cell.length_b   1.000
_cell.length_c   1.000
_cell.angle_alpha   90.00
_cell.angle_beta   90.00
_cell.angle_gamma   90.00
#
_symmetry.space_group_name_H-M   'P 1'
#
loop_
_entity.id
_entity.type
_entity.pdbx_description
1 polymer ?
#
loop_
_entity_poly.entity_id
_entity_poly.type
_entity_poly.pdbx_seq_one_letter_code
_entity_poly.pdbx_strand_id
1 'polypeptide(L)'
;MAHIDSILQVLSYERQDIQKKTFTKWINGYLAKSGTPPINDLFEDLKDGHKLLSLLEVLTNQRYKREKGSMRVHQINNLNKALNVLQECGVKLVNISSDDINSGNAKLTLGLIWLIALTFDGQKLVNSQAKSGIEKSLLVWARQLADKYGIKVNDFSTSWSDGSAFLVILSEVIEAINLQEALKKHPIARLRMAFDLAYHHLNIEQLLDPED
;
A
#
# COMPACT_ATOMS: atom_id res chain seq x y z
N MET A 1 -20.30 -0.96 -27.67
CA MET A 1 -20.25 -1.71 -26.40
C MET A 1 -18.90 -2.39 -26.22
N ALA A 2 -18.47 -3.32 -27.09
CA ALA A 2 -17.16 -4.00 -27.00
C ALA A 2 -15.91 -3.07 -26.84
N HIS A 3 -15.89 -1.89 -27.46
CA HIS A 3 -14.77 -0.95 -27.31
C HIS A 3 -14.73 -0.28 -25.92
N ILE A 4 -15.88 0.00 -25.32
CA ILE A 4 -15.97 0.56 -23.96
C ILE A 4 -15.58 -0.51 -22.94
N ASP A 5 -16.03 -1.75 -23.13
CA ASP A 5 -15.67 -2.87 -22.27
C ASP A 5 -14.15 -3.14 -22.31
N SER A 6 -13.54 -3.04 -23.49
CA SER A 6 -12.08 -3.15 -23.66
C SER A 6 -11.31 -2.03 -22.94
N ILE A 7 -11.77 -0.78 -23.02
CA ILE A 7 -11.14 0.35 -22.30
C ILE A 7 -11.29 0.16 -20.79
N LEU A 8 -12.48 -0.21 -20.30
CA LEU A 8 -12.71 -0.47 -18.88
C LEU A 8 -11.85 -1.63 -18.37
N GLN A 9 -11.66 -2.65 -19.19
CA GLN A 9 -10.80 -3.77 -18.87
C GLN A 9 -9.33 -3.34 -18.78
N VAL A 10 -8.81 -2.58 -19.76
CA VAL A 10 -7.44 -2.02 -19.72
C VAL A 10 -7.23 -1.16 -18.48
N LEU A 11 -8.13 -0.22 -18.20
CA LEU A 11 -8.06 0.63 -17.01
C LEU A 11 -8.11 -0.18 -15.70
N SER A 12 -8.84 -1.30 -15.69
CA SER A 12 -8.87 -2.19 -14.52
C SER A 12 -7.56 -2.94 -14.32
N TYR A 13 -6.90 -3.35 -15.41
CA TYR A 13 -5.59 -3.99 -15.38
C TYR A 13 -4.50 -3.02 -14.95
N GLU A 14 -4.46 -1.81 -15.52
CA GLU A 14 -3.49 -0.78 -15.13
C GLU A 14 -3.59 -0.46 -13.63
N ARG A 15 -4.80 -0.28 -13.11
CA ARG A 15 -5.02 -0.07 -11.68
C ARG A 15 -4.57 -1.26 -10.84
N GLN A 16 -4.79 -2.48 -11.32
CA GLN A 16 -4.34 -3.70 -10.64
C GLN A 16 -2.82 -3.79 -10.60
N ASP A 17 -2.14 -3.43 -11.68
CA ASP A 17 -0.68 -3.47 -11.79
C ASP A 17 -0.03 -2.40 -10.90
N ILE A 18 -0.58 -1.19 -10.86
CA ILE A 18 -0.15 -0.12 -9.94
C ILE A 18 -0.31 -0.58 -8.48
N GLN A 19 -1.46 -1.20 -8.14
CA GLN A 19 -1.66 -1.76 -6.79
C GLN A 19 -0.67 -2.89 -6.49
N LYS A 20 -0.47 -3.82 -7.42
CA LYS A 20 0.49 -4.93 -7.28
C LYS A 20 1.88 -4.39 -6.99
N LYS A 21 2.34 -3.42 -7.77
CA LYS A 21 3.64 -2.77 -7.64
C LYS A 21 3.78 -2.04 -6.30
N THR A 22 2.80 -1.22 -5.95
CA THR A 22 2.77 -0.47 -4.68
C THR A 22 2.84 -1.41 -3.48
N PHE A 23 2.03 -2.46 -3.46
CA PHE A 23 2.03 -3.45 -2.39
C PHE A 23 3.29 -4.30 -2.37
N THR A 24 3.87 -4.62 -3.52
CA THR A 24 5.16 -5.34 -3.58
C THR A 24 6.26 -4.52 -2.94
N LYS A 25 6.37 -3.22 -3.27
CA LYS A 25 7.33 -2.30 -2.62
C LYS A 25 7.07 -2.21 -1.11
N TRP A 26 5.82 -2.01 -0.71
CA TRP A 26 5.43 -1.91 0.70
C TRP A 26 5.82 -3.16 1.51
N ILE A 27 5.54 -4.37 1.01
CA ILE A 27 5.96 -5.61 1.68
C ILE A 27 7.49 -5.71 1.72
N ASN A 28 8.18 -5.41 0.62
CA ASN A 28 9.64 -5.51 0.55
C ASN A 28 10.34 -4.58 1.55
N GLY A 29 9.81 -3.38 1.80
CA GLY A 29 10.30 -2.48 2.85
C GLY A 29 10.27 -3.10 4.25
N TYR A 30 9.29 -3.96 4.53
CA TYR A 30 9.23 -4.74 5.79
C TYR A 30 10.12 -5.98 5.76
N LEU A 31 10.13 -6.73 4.66
CA LEU A 31 10.93 -7.95 4.53
C LEU A 31 12.43 -7.68 4.58
N ALA A 32 12.88 -6.54 4.08
CA ALA A 32 14.28 -6.10 4.17
C ALA A 32 14.76 -6.03 5.63
N LYS A 33 13.89 -5.65 6.58
CA LYS A 33 14.22 -5.54 8.02
C LYS A 33 14.46 -6.90 8.69
N SER A 34 13.93 -7.99 8.12
CA SER A 34 14.08 -9.35 8.65
C SER A 34 15.08 -10.22 7.89
N GLY A 35 15.73 -9.67 6.86
CA GLY A 35 16.61 -10.43 5.97
C GLY A 35 15.87 -11.44 5.09
N THR A 36 14.56 -11.29 4.93
CA THR A 36 13.75 -12.18 4.08
C THR A 36 13.95 -11.78 2.61
N PRO A 37 14.14 -12.74 1.68
CA PRO A 37 14.25 -12.44 0.27
C PRO A 37 13.02 -11.67 -0.25
N PRO A 38 13.20 -10.73 -1.19
CA PRO A 38 12.12 -9.89 -1.67
C PRO A 38 11.06 -10.70 -2.42
N ILE A 39 9.87 -10.12 -2.50
CA ILE A 39 8.81 -10.48 -3.44
C ILE A 39 9.17 -9.86 -4.79
N ASN A 40 9.20 -10.70 -5.82
CA ASN A 40 9.34 -10.32 -7.22
C ASN A 40 7.98 -10.38 -7.94
N ASP A 41 7.18 -11.41 -7.63
CA ASP A 41 5.79 -11.49 -8.08
C ASP A 41 4.86 -11.74 -6.89
N LEU A 42 4.08 -10.72 -6.53
CA LEU A 42 3.14 -10.75 -5.42
C LEU A 42 2.17 -11.95 -5.45
N PHE A 43 1.73 -12.39 -6.63
CA PHE A 43 0.73 -13.45 -6.76
C PHE A 43 1.34 -14.85 -6.73
N GLU A 44 2.65 -14.96 -6.96
CA GLU A 44 3.37 -16.24 -6.90
C GLU A 44 4.11 -16.43 -5.57
N ASP A 45 4.82 -15.39 -5.13
CA ASP A 45 5.71 -15.44 -3.97
C ASP A 45 4.99 -15.52 -2.62
N LEU A 46 3.68 -15.29 -2.58
CA LEU A 46 2.86 -15.40 -1.37
C LEU A 46 2.17 -16.77 -1.22
N LYS A 47 2.16 -17.61 -2.27
CA LYS A 47 1.36 -18.84 -2.33
C LYS A 47 1.72 -19.88 -1.28
N ASP A 48 2.95 -19.87 -0.78
CA ASP A 48 3.43 -20.84 0.21
C ASP A 48 3.24 -20.38 1.67
N GLY A 49 2.82 -19.13 1.88
CA GLY A 49 2.63 -18.50 3.18
C GLY A 49 3.91 -18.10 3.93
N HIS A 50 5.11 -18.42 3.44
CA HIS A 50 6.36 -18.13 4.15
C HIS A 50 6.65 -16.64 4.23
N LYS A 51 6.54 -15.92 3.11
CA LYS A 51 6.76 -14.46 3.06
C LYS A 51 5.65 -13.71 3.81
N LEU A 52 4.41 -14.22 3.75
CA LEU A 52 3.30 -13.65 4.52
C LEU A 52 3.53 -13.78 6.03
N LEU A 53 3.94 -14.96 6.51
CA LEU A 53 4.31 -15.12 7.92
C LEU A 53 5.48 -14.21 8.30
N SER A 54 6.50 -14.09 7.45
CA SER A 54 7.67 -13.24 7.72
C SER A 54 7.31 -11.75 7.79
N LEU A 55 6.39 -11.29 6.95
CA LEU A 55 5.79 -9.95 7.04
C LEU A 55 5.09 -9.77 8.39
N LEU A 56 4.24 -10.71 8.79
CA LEU A 56 3.52 -10.64 10.07
C LEU A 56 4.47 -10.64 11.26
N GLU A 57 5.58 -11.38 11.21
CA GLU A 57 6.58 -11.36 12.28
C GLU A 57 7.17 -9.96 12.49
N VAL A 58 7.44 -9.22 11.40
CA VAL A 58 7.92 -7.84 11.48
C VAL A 58 6.83 -6.90 11.99
N LEU A 59 5.60 -7.04 11.50
CA LEU A 59 4.48 -6.15 11.85
C LEU A 59 4.00 -6.31 13.30
N THR A 60 4.00 -7.54 13.81
CA THR A 60 3.52 -7.88 15.16
C THR A 60 4.65 -7.94 16.20
N ASN A 61 5.90 -7.93 15.73
CA ASN A 61 7.08 -8.20 16.55
C ASN A 61 7.01 -9.54 17.30
N GLN A 62 6.45 -10.57 16.65
CA GLN A 62 6.32 -11.94 17.17
C GLN A 62 6.96 -12.95 16.20
N ARG A 63 7.18 -14.18 16.65
CA ARG A 63 7.69 -15.27 15.82
C ARG A 63 6.65 -16.35 15.61
N TYR A 64 6.55 -16.84 14.39
CA TYR A 64 5.55 -17.84 14.00
C TYR A 64 6.21 -19.11 13.48
N LYS A 65 5.91 -20.24 14.14
CA LYS A 65 6.32 -21.58 13.65
C LYS A 65 5.78 -21.80 12.23
N ARG A 66 6.64 -22.25 11.33
CA ARG A 66 6.30 -22.63 9.94
C ARG A 66 6.18 -24.14 9.84
N GLU A 67 5.20 -24.61 9.07
CA GLU A 67 5.17 -25.99 8.59
C GLU A 67 6.32 -26.21 7.62
N LYS A 68 6.97 -27.37 7.75
CA LYS A 68 8.14 -27.75 6.94
C LYS A 68 7.68 -28.61 5.77
N GLY A 69 8.24 -28.36 4.59
CA GLY A 69 7.98 -29.12 3.38
C GLY A 69 7.34 -28.27 2.28
N SER A 70 7.24 -28.84 1.07
CA SER A 70 6.84 -28.11 -0.14
C SER A 70 5.49 -28.52 -0.73
N MET A 71 4.88 -29.60 -0.21
CA MET A 71 3.53 -30.01 -0.64
C MET A 71 2.48 -28.93 -0.36
N ARG A 72 1.42 -28.89 -1.18
CA ARG A 72 0.28 -27.97 -1.03
C ARG A 72 -0.29 -27.94 0.39
N VAL A 73 -0.38 -29.09 1.06
CA VAL A 73 -0.89 -29.16 2.45
C VAL A 73 -0.05 -28.31 3.42
N HIS A 74 1.27 -28.28 3.28
CA HIS A 74 2.13 -27.45 4.13
C HIS A 74 1.94 -25.96 3.83
N GLN A 75 1.83 -25.61 2.55
CA GLN A 75 1.58 -24.24 2.09
C GLN A 75 0.24 -23.71 2.63
N ILE A 76 -0.83 -24.49 2.50
CA ILE A 76 -2.16 -24.17 3.03
C ILE A 76 -2.12 -24.02 4.55
N ASN A 77 -1.38 -24.88 5.26
CA ASN A 77 -1.24 -24.74 6.72
C ASN A 77 -0.50 -23.46 7.13
N ASN A 78 0.57 -23.08 6.42
CA ASN A 78 1.26 -21.81 6.64
C ASN A 78 0.36 -20.61 6.37
N LEU A 79 -0.44 -20.66 5.29
CA LEU A 79 -1.40 -19.62 4.96
C LEU A 79 -2.52 -19.53 5.99
N ASN A 80 -3.14 -20.64 6.39
CA ASN A 80 -4.15 -20.68 7.46
C ASN A 80 -3.60 -20.07 8.74
N LYS A 81 -2.35 -20.38 9.09
CA LYS A 81 -1.70 -19.77 10.24
C LYS A 81 -1.59 -18.25 10.11
N ALA A 82 -1.14 -17.75 8.96
CA ALA A 82 -1.06 -16.31 8.72
C ALA A 82 -2.44 -15.63 8.80
N LEU A 83 -3.47 -16.24 8.22
CA LEU A 83 -4.84 -15.73 8.28
C LEU A 83 -5.40 -15.72 9.71
N ASN A 84 -5.11 -16.74 10.52
CA ASN A 84 -5.51 -16.78 11.93
C ASN A 84 -4.84 -15.66 12.74
N VAL A 85 -3.53 -15.45 12.55
CA VAL A 85 -2.80 -14.33 13.19
C VAL A 85 -3.44 -12.98 12.81
N LEU A 86 -3.83 -12.80 11.56
CA LEU A 86 -4.52 -11.58 11.12
C LEU A 86 -5.87 -11.39 11.82
N GLN A 87 -6.65 -12.45 11.96
CA GLN A 87 -7.91 -12.41 12.71
C GLN A 87 -7.69 -12.07 14.19
N GLU A 88 -6.66 -12.62 14.82
CA GLU A 88 -6.25 -12.28 16.20
C GLU A 88 -5.84 -10.79 16.34
N CYS A 89 -5.26 -10.21 15.28
CA CYS A 89 -4.97 -8.78 15.20
C CYS A 89 -6.19 -7.91 14.87
N GLY A 90 -7.40 -8.51 14.79
CA GLY A 90 -8.65 -7.80 14.53
C GLY A 90 -8.99 -7.60 13.05
N VAL A 91 -8.25 -8.23 12.13
CA VAL A 91 -8.53 -8.14 10.68
C VAL A 91 -9.75 -8.98 10.32
N LYS A 92 -10.74 -8.35 9.68
CA LYS A 92 -11.95 -9.02 9.19
C LYS A 92 -11.74 -9.56 7.77
N LEU A 93 -11.42 -10.84 7.67
CA LEU A 93 -11.27 -11.56 6.42
C LEU A 93 -12.66 -11.94 5.85
N VAL A 94 -13.22 -11.10 4.99
CA VAL A 94 -14.49 -11.39 4.30
C VAL A 94 -14.19 -11.96 2.92
N ASN A 95 -14.61 -13.21 2.68
CA ASN A 95 -14.43 -13.92 1.40
C ASN A 95 -12.96 -14.08 0.95
N ILE A 96 -12.05 -14.27 1.90
CA ILE A 96 -10.63 -14.58 1.62
C ILE A 96 -10.28 -15.87 2.37
N SER A 97 -9.85 -16.89 1.65
CA SER A 97 -9.38 -18.17 2.18
C SER A 97 -7.91 -18.43 1.82
N SER A 98 -7.30 -19.43 2.45
CA SER A 98 -5.93 -19.86 2.12
C SER A 98 -5.83 -20.45 0.72
N ASP A 99 -6.86 -21.12 0.21
CA ASP A 99 -6.89 -21.64 -1.17
C ASP A 99 -6.85 -20.51 -2.21
N ASP A 100 -7.47 -19.37 -1.94
CA ASP A 100 -7.43 -18.21 -2.82
C ASP A 100 -6.00 -17.66 -2.96
N ILE A 101 -5.27 -17.58 -1.86
CA ILE A 101 -3.88 -17.10 -1.85
C ILE A 101 -2.95 -18.15 -2.46
N ASN A 102 -3.12 -19.43 -2.11
CA ASN A 102 -2.30 -20.51 -2.67
C ASN A 102 -2.48 -20.69 -4.18
N SER A 103 -3.67 -20.38 -4.71
CA SER A 103 -3.95 -20.42 -6.16
C SER A 103 -3.46 -19.16 -6.91
N GLY A 104 -2.98 -18.13 -6.20
CA GLY A 104 -2.52 -16.89 -6.81
C GLY A 104 -3.66 -15.97 -7.29
N ASN A 105 -4.84 -16.02 -6.64
CA ASN A 105 -5.96 -15.16 -7.01
C ASN A 105 -5.59 -13.68 -6.80
N ALA A 106 -5.36 -12.95 -7.90
CA ALA A 106 -4.87 -11.57 -7.87
C ALA A 106 -5.76 -10.64 -7.03
N LYS A 107 -7.08 -10.68 -7.27
CA LYS A 107 -8.05 -9.81 -6.58
C LYS A 107 -8.05 -10.04 -5.08
N LEU A 108 -8.09 -11.30 -4.66
CA LEU A 108 -8.14 -11.65 -3.23
C LEU A 108 -6.80 -11.45 -2.54
N THR A 109 -5.68 -11.66 -3.26
CA THR A 109 -4.34 -11.36 -2.75
C THR A 109 -4.14 -9.86 -2.53
N LEU A 110 -4.51 -9.01 -3.50
CA LEU A 110 -4.48 -7.55 -3.32
C LEU A 110 -5.40 -7.10 -2.19
N GLY A 111 -6.61 -7.70 -2.10
CA GLY A 111 -7.56 -7.43 -1.01
C GLY A 111 -6.99 -7.79 0.36
N LEU A 112 -6.30 -8.92 0.48
CA LEU A 112 -5.61 -9.33 1.70
C LEU A 112 -4.52 -8.32 2.08
N ILE A 113 -3.59 -8.01 1.17
CA ILE A 113 -2.48 -7.09 1.48
C ILE A 113 -2.99 -5.69 1.84
N TRP A 114 -4.04 -5.21 1.15
CA TRP A 114 -4.72 -3.98 1.52
C TRP A 114 -5.21 -4.00 2.98
N LEU A 115 -5.87 -5.09 3.42
CA LEU A 115 -6.34 -5.22 4.79
C LEU A 115 -5.20 -5.19 5.81
N ILE A 116 -4.07 -5.82 5.48
CA ILE A 116 -2.87 -5.81 6.33
C ILE A 116 -2.31 -4.39 6.43
N ALA A 117 -2.05 -3.73 5.30
CA ALA A 117 -1.51 -2.37 5.29
C ALA A 117 -2.42 -1.38 6.03
N LEU A 118 -3.73 -1.47 5.80
CA LEU A 118 -4.71 -0.64 6.50
C LEU A 118 -4.71 -0.89 8.02
N THR A 119 -4.57 -2.13 8.46
CA THR A 119 -4.60 -2.48 9.88
C THR A 119 -3.34 -2.03 10.59
N PHE A 120 -2.17 -2.33 10.02
CA PHE A 120 -0.90 -2.09 10.72
C PHE A 120 -0.34 -0.69 10.52
N ASP A 121 -0.60 -0.03 9.39
CA ASP A 121 -0.10 1.33 9.13
C ASP A 121 -1.24 2.36 9.15
N GLY A 122 -2.41 2.04 8.61
CA GLY A 122 -3.55 2.95 8.60
C GLY A 122 -4.11 3.27 9.99
N GLN A 123 -4.24 2.28 10.88
CA GLN A 123 -4.78 2.49 12.24
C GLN A 123 -3.87 3.32 13.14
N LYS A 124 -2.57 3.45 12.82
CA LYS A 124 -1.65 4.34 13.55
C LYS A 124 -1.94 5.82 13.30
N LEU A 125 -2.66 6.15 12.23
CA LEU A 125 -2.88 7.52 11.79
C LEU A 125 -4.07 8.19 12.47
N VAL A 126 -5.05 7.41 12.95
CA VAL A 126 -6.30 7.96 13.48
C VAL A 126 -6.85 7.04 14.57
N ASN A 127 -7.44 7.61 15.62
CA ASN A 127 -8.13 6.87 16.69
C ASN A 127 -9.45 6.22 16.24
N SER A 128 -9.55 5.76 14.98
CA SER A 128 -10.71 5.12 14.40
C SER A 128 -10.36 3.73 13.88
N GLN A 129 -11.09 2.73 14.37
CA GLN A 129 -10.94 1.33 13.91
C GLN A 129 -11.69 1.05 12.60
N ALA A 130 -12.51 1.99 12.10
CA ALA A 130 -13.29 1.80 10.88
C ALA A 130 -12.56 2.40 9.65
N LYS A 131 -12.47 1.62 8.56
CA LYS A 131 -11.87 2.06 7.28
C LYS A 131 -12.41 3.41 6.81
N SER A 132 -13.73 3.59 6.86
CA SER A 132 -14.40 4.82 6.45
C SER A 132 -14.10 6.01 7.38
N GLY A 133 -13.73 5.75 8.63
CA GLY A 133 -13.26 6.79 9.56
C GLY A 133 -11.86 7.25 9.18
N ILE A 134 -10.94 6.31 8.94
CA ILE A 134 -9.54 6.62 8.57
C ILE A 134 -9.49 7.49 7.31
N GLU A 135 -10.15 7.04 6.24
CA GLU A 135 -10.15 7.75 4.96
C GLU A 135 -10.74 9.16 5.09
N LYS A 136 -11.89 9.30 5.76
CA LYS A 136 -12.53 10.61 5.95
C LYS A 136 -11.66 11.56 6.76
N SER A 137 -11.07 11.08 7.86
CA SER A 137 -10.22 11.90 8.71
C SER A 137 -8.95 12.36 7.99
N LEU A 138 -8.30 11.47 7.25
CA LEU A 138 -7.12 11.84 6.44
C LEU A 138 -7.49 12.85 5.34
N LEU A 139 -8.65 12.68 4.70
CA LEU A 139 -9.10 13.61 3.66
C LEU A 139 -9.37 15.00 4.23
N VAL A 140 -10.02 15.07 5.40
CA VAL A 140 -10.26 16.35 6.11
C VAL A 140 -8.95 17.02 6.47
N TRP A 141 -7.99 16.28 7.02
CA TRP A 141 -6.66 16.79 7.36
C TRP A 141 -5.94 17.34 6.12
N ALA A 142 -5.87 16.55 5.03
CA ALA A 142 -5.19 16.94 3.81
C ALA A 142 -5.82 18.19 3.18
N ARG A 143 -7.16 18.26 3.16
CA ARG A 143 -7.90 19.43 2.66
C ARG A 143 -7.61 20.69 3.48
N GLN A 144 -7.70 20.61 4.80
CA GLN A 144 -7.44 21.77 5.67
C GLN A 144 -6.03 22.33 5.49
N LEU A 145 -5.05 21.47 5.25
CA LEU A 145 -3.68 21.89 4.99
C LEU A 145 -3.53 22.52 3.60
N ALA A 146 -4.06 21.88 2.57
CA ALA A 146 -3.95 22.32 1.18
C ALA A 146 -4.74 23.61 0.89
N ASP A 147 -5.89 23.82 1.54
CA ASP A 147 -6.75 24.99 1.36
C ASP A 147 -6.02 26.30 1.73
N LYS A 148 -5.07 26.26 2.68
CA LYS A 148 -4.21 27.43 3.03
C LYS A 148 -3.41 27.95 1.84
N TYR A 149 -3.12 27.09 0.87
CA TYR A 149 -2.35 27.35 -0.33
C TYR A 149 -3.22 27.43 -1.59
N GLY A 150 -4.56 27.42 -1.44
CA GLY A 150 -5.50 27.46 -2.55
C GLY A 150 -5.58 26.16 -3.37
N ILE A 151 -5.02 25.05 -2.87
CA ILE A 151 -5.05 23.75 -3.53
C ILE A 151 -6.21 22.93 -2.99
N LYS A 152 -7.07 22.44 -3.88
CA LYS A 152 -8.27 21.67 -3.51
C LYS A 152 -7.97 20.19 -3.45
N VAL A 153 -8.18 19.59 -2.29
CA VAL A 153 -8.09 18.13 -2.10
C VAL A 153 -9.48 17.57 -1.77
N ASN A 154 -10.02 16.74 -2.67
CA ASN A 154 -11.39 16.22 -2.59
C ASN A 154 -11.51 14.70 -2.57
N ASP A 155 -10.44 14.00 -2.91
CA ASP A 155 -10.37 12.55 -3.01
C ASP A 155 -8.92 12.08 -2.77
N PHE A 156 -8.68 10.76 -2.81
CA PHE A 156 -7.35 10.15 -2.83
C PHE A 156 -6.97 9.63 -4.23
N SER A 157 -7.46 10.30 -5.28
CA SER A 157 -7.17 9.95 -6.66
C SER A 157 -6.74 11.18 -7.45
N THR A 158 -7.64 11.83 -8.18
CA THR A 158 -7.34 12.93 -9.11
C THR A 158 -6.84 14.19 -8.42
N SER A 159 -7.17 14.40 -7.14
CA SER A 159 -6.66 15.53 -6.37
C SER A 159 -5.14 15.48 -6.11
N TRP A 160 -4.51 14.32 -6.34
CA TRP A 160 -3.09 14.07 -6.05
C TRP A 160 -2.25 13.86 -7.31
N SER A 161 -2.89 13.60 -8.45
CA SER A 161 -2.23 13.19 -9.69
C SER A 161 -1.32 14.26 -10.31
N ASP A 162 -1.46 15.51 -9.86
CA ASP A 162 -0.66 16.61 -10.39
C ASP A 162 0.58 16.94 -9.53
N GLY A 163 0.70 16.33 -8.34
CA GLY A 163 1.80 16.53 -7.40
C GLY A 163 1.69 17.75 -6.46
N SER A 164 0.68 18.61 -6.63
CA SER A 164 0.54 19.84 -5.81
C SER A 164 0.32 19.53 -4.34
N ALA A 165 -0.61 18.62 -4.05
CA ALA A 165 -0.98 18.27 -2.68
C ALA A 165 0.21 17.70 -1.89
N PHE A 166 1.03 16.85 -2.53
CA PHE A 166 2.24 16.31 -1.91
C PHE A 166 3.25 17.40 -1.57
N LEU A 167 3.53 18.31 -2.50
CA LEU A 167 4.49 19.40 -2.27
C LEU A 167 4.05 20.34 -1.14
N VAL A 168 2.75 20.65 -1.05
CA VAL A 168 2.21 21.46 0.05
C VAL A 168 2.43 20.77 1.40
N ILE A 169 2.04 19.50 1.51
CA ILE A 169 2.21 18.74 2.75
C ILE A 169 3.68 18.72 3.17
N LEU A 170 4.58 18.46 2.23
CA LEU A 170 6.02 18.41 2.51
C LEU A 170 6.59 19.78 2.89
N SER A 171 6.08 20.88 2.34
CA SER A 171 6.56 22.24 2.65
C SER A 171 6.30 22.66 4.11
N GLU A 172 5.35 22.02 4.78
CA GLU A 172 5.07 22.26 6.21
C GLU A 172 6.09 21.56 7.13
N VAL A 173 6.86 20.62 6.61
CA VAL A 173 7.83 19.81 7.37
C VAL A 173 9.27 20.05 6.90
N ILE A 174 9.46 20.37 5.62
CA ILE A 174 10.76 20.53 4.98
C ILE A 174 10.94 22.01 4.59
N GLU A 175 11.73 22.73 5.39
CA GLU A 175 11.99 24.16 5.18
C GLU A 175 12.72 24.48 3.86
N ALA A 176 13.46 23.51 3.29
CA ALA A 176 14.23 23.71 2.07
C ALA A 176 13.38 23.86 0.79
N ILE A 177 12.06 23.62 0.87
CA ILE A 177 11.18 23.64 -0.30
C ILE A 177 10.79 25.08 -0.65
N ASN A 178 11.26 25.56 -1.81
CA ASN A 178 10.64 26.74 -2.44
C ASN A 178 9.33 26.32 -3.13
N LEU A 179 8.23 26.38 -2.37
CA LEU A 179 6.92 25.90 -2.83
C LEU A 179 6.43 26.66 -4.08
N GLN A 180 6.66 27.98 -4.14
CA GLN A 180 6.22 28.81 -5.27
C GLN A 180 6.85 28.39 -6.59
N GLU A 181 8.15 28.07 -6.58
CA GLU A 181 8.84 27.57 -7.78
C GLU A 181 8.51 26.10 -8.07
N ALA A 182 8.33 25.28 -7.03
CA ALA A 182 7.97 23.88 -7.19
C ALA A 182 6.60 23.72 -7.87
N LEU A 183 5.59 24.50 -7.46
CA LEU A 183 4.23 24.43 -8.00
C LEU A 183 4.11 24.84 -9.48
N LYS A 184 5.07 25.59 -10.02
CA LYS A 184 5.12 25.97 -11.45
C LYS A 184 5.64 24.87 -12.36
N LYS A 185 6.23 23.80 -11.80
CA LYS A 185 6.79 22.68 -12.58
C LYS A 185 5.67 21.83 -13.21
N HIS A 186 6.04 21.10 -14.26
CA HIS A 186 5.17 20.10 -14.87
C HIS A 186 4.73 19.03 -13.83
N PRO A 187 3.50 18.50 -13.89
CA PRO A 187 2.98 17.50 -12.95
C PRO A 187 3.94 16.37 -12.57
N ILE A 188 4.50 15.65 -13.55
CA ILE A 188 5.46 14.57 -13.29
C ILE A 188 6.71 15.06 -12.54
N ALA A 189 7.20 16.26 -12.86
CA ALA A 189 8.35 16.83 -12.15
C ALA A 189 8.00 17.21 -10.70
N ARG A 190 6.75 17.61 -10.43
CA ARG A 190 6.27 17.87 -9.06
C ARG A 190 6.17 16.58 -8.26
N LEU A 191 5.59 15.52 -8.83
CA LEU A 191 5.51 14.20 -8.20
C LEU A 191 6.91 13.65 -7.89
N ARG A 192 7.82 13.66 -8.87
CA ARG A 192 9.21 13.22 -8.69
C ARG A 192 9.91 13.99 -7.58
N MET A 193 9.81 15.32 -7.62
CA MET A 193 10.39 16.17 -6.58
C MET A 193 9.80 15.85 -5.20
N ALA A 194 8.49 15.68 -5.09
CA ALA A 194 7.86 15.34 -3.82
C ALA A 194 8.32 13.98 -3.28
N PHE A 195 8.38 12.96 -4.13
CA PHE A 195 8.80 11.61 -3.73
C PHE A 195 10.29 11.57 -3.33
N ASP A 196 11.15 12.29 -4.04
CA ASP A 196 12.57 12.40 -3.71
C ASP A 196 12.78 13.15 -2.37
N LEU A 197 12.05 14.25 -2.16
CA LEU A 197 12.11 15.01 -0.91
C LEU A 197 11.64 14.17 0.28
N ALA A 198 10.52 13.46 0.14
CA ALA A 198 9.99 12.58 1.18
C ALA A 198 10.99 11.45 1.53
N TYR A 199 11.64 10.88 0.52
CA TYR A 199 12.65 9.85 0.73
C TYR A 199 13.90 10.40 1.43
N HIS A 200 14.50 11.48 0.93
CA HIS A 200 15.76 11.98 1.44
C HIS A 200 15.66 12.68 2.80
N HIS A 201 14.56 13.40 3.07
CA HIS A 201 14.41 14.17 4.31
C HIS A 201 13.65 13.43 5.39
N LEU A 202 12.70 12.55 5.03
CA LEU A 202 11.80 11.90 5.99
C LEU A 202 11.97 10.37 6.01
N ASN A 203 12.85 9.81 5.18
CA ASN A 203 13.06 8.37 5.03
C ASN A 203 11.74 7.63 4.71
N ILE A 204 10.87 8.27 3.91
CA ILE A 204 9.61 7.69 3.43
C ILE A 204 9.90 6.96 2.11
N GLU A 205 9.59 5.67 2.06
CA GLU A 205 9.83 4.83 0.88
C GLU A 205 8.94 5.24 -0.31
N GLN A 206 9.50 5.23 -1.51
CA GLN A 206 8.80 5.61 -2.74
C GLN A 206 7.92 4.47 -3.26
N LEU A 207 6.73 4.35 -2.68
CA LEU A 207 5.77 3.30 -3.03
C LEU A 207 5.11 3.51 -4.41
N LEU A 208 5.02 4.76 -4.86
CA LEU A 208 4.43 5.18 -6.13
C LEU A 208 5.52 5.67 -7.08
N ASP A 209 5.34 5.46 -8.38
CA ASP A 209 6.15 6.12 -9.39
C ASP A 209 5.40 7.34 -9.95
N PRO A 210 6.10 8.42 -10.35
CA PRO A 210 5.46 9.62 -10.93
C PRO A 210 4.62 9.39 -12.18
N GLU A 211 4.83 8.26 -12.86
CA GLU A 211 4.15 7.86 -14.09
C GLU A 211 2.91 6.98 -13.86
N ASP A 212 2.68 6.49 -12.62
CA ASP A 212 1.51 5.69 -12.23
C ASP A 212 0.22 6.53 -12.15
#